data_AF-A0A382WSS6-F1
#
_entry.id   AF-A0A382WSS6-F1
#
_cell.length_a   1.000
_cell.length_b   1.000
_cell.length_c   1.000
_cell.angle_alpha   90.00
_cell.angle_beta   90.00
_cell.angle_gamma   90.00
#
_symmetry.space_group_name_H-M   'P 1'
#
loop_
_entity.id
_entity.type
_entity.pdbx_description
1 polymer ?
#
loop_
_entity_poly.entity_id
_entity_poly.type
_entity_poly.pdbx_seq_one_letter_code
_entity_poly.pdbx_strand_id
1 'polypeptide(L)'
;MPLEMNPRPFITCAVTGSGSTQDRSPHVPRSPKEIAESAIDAAKAGAAVVHCHVREPDTGASSRRPELYRELMDRIRDSDTDVVVNFTTGMGGDLIFGDPENPLP
;
A
#
# COMPACT_ATOMS: atom_id res chain seq x y z
N MET A 1 21.24 -23.57 3.72
CA MET A 1 21.30 -22.89 5.04
C MET A 1 20.15 -23.42 5.86
N PRO A 2 20.36 -23.88 7.10
CA PRO A 2 19.23 -24.19 7.97
C PRO A 2 18.42 -22.90 8.18
N LEU A 3 17.10 -23.01 8.24
CA LEU A 3 16.23 -21.91 8.63
C LEU A 3 16.46 -21.66 10.12
N GLU A 4 17.44 -20.81 10.45
CA GLU A 4 17.59 -20.29 11.81
C GLU A 4 16.36 -19.41 12.13
N MET A 5 15.75 -19.68 13.28
CA MET A 5 14.57 -18.95 13.74
C MET A 5 14.95 -17.50 14.01
N ASN A 6 14.19 -16.54 13.46
CA ASN A 6 14.32 -15.14 13.81
C ASN A 6 13.46 -14.84 15.06
N PRO A 7 14.07 -14.60 16.24
CA PRO A 7 13.31 -14.31 17.46
C PRO A 7 12.72 -12.89 17.51
N ARG A 8 13.11 -12.01 16.57
CA ARG A 8 12.66 -10.62 16.46
C ARG A 8 12.30 -10.30 15.00
N PRO A 9 11.22 -10.89 14.46
CA PRO A 9 10.81 -10.65 13.09
C PRO A 9 10.31 -9.21 12.93
N PHE A 10 10.63 -8.60 11.79
CA PHE A 10 9.88 -7.43 11.34
C PHE A 10 8.56 -7.87 10.74
N ILE A 11 7.47 -7.32 11.25
CA ILE A 11 6.13 -7.53 10.72
C ILE A 11 5.80 -6.36 9.80
N THR A 12 5.45 -6.68 8.55
CA THR A 12 4.94 -5.70 7.59
C THR A 12 3.43 -5.87 7.44
N CYS A 13 2.67 -4.78 7.57
CA CYS A 13 1.24 -4.77 7.29
C CYS A 13 0.97 -4.14 5.91
N ALA A 14 0.43 -4.90 4.96
CA ALA A 14 -0.04 -4.37 3.68
C ALA A 14 -1.50 -3.95 3.80
N VAL A 15 -1.75 -2.65 3.92
CA VAL A 15 -3.01 -2.12 4.47
C VAL A 15 -4.20 -2.14 3.51
N THR A 16 -3.97 -2.13 2.19
CA THR A 16 -5.06 -2.08 1.18
C THR A 16 -4.74 -2.80 -0.12
N GLY A 17 -3.51 -2.67 -0.63
CA GLY A 17 -3.11 -3.24 -1.94
C GLY A 17 -3.76 -2.56 -3.14
N SER A 18 -3.55 -3.11 -4.35
CA SER A 18 -4.15 -2.62 -5.62
C SER A 18 -5.07 -3.63 -6.31
N GLY A 19 -5.26 -4.82 -5.72
CA GLY A 19 -6.16 -5.83 -6.29
C GLY A 19 -7.62 -5.40 -6.24
N SER A 20 -8.45 -6.05 -7.06
CA SER A 20 -9.91 -5.87 -7.18
C SER A 20 -10.69 -6.42 -5.97
N THR A 21 -10.11 -6.31 -4.77
CA THR A 21 -10.63 -6.87 -3.53
C THR A 21 -11.28 -5.83 -2.63
N GLN A 22 -11.24 -4.55 -2.99
CA GLN A 22 -11.78 -3.45 -2.18
C GLN A 22 -13.29 -3.53 -1.93
N ASP A 23 -14.04 -4.20 -2.80
CA ASP A 23 -15.49 -4.40 -2.65
C ASP A 23 -15.83 -5.73 -1.96
N ARG A 24 -14.82 -6.55 -1.62
CA ARG A 24 -15.04 -7.83 -0.93
C ARG A 24 -15.22 -7.69 0.57
N SER A 25 -14.90 -6.53 1.15
CA SER A 25 -15.08 -6.23 2.56
C SER A 25 -15.22 -4.72 2.77
N PRO A 26 -16.15 -4.26 3.65
CA PRO A 26 -16.28 -2.85 3.99
C PRO A 26 -15.10 -2.31 4.81
N HIS A 27 -14.21 -3.18 5.30
CA HIS A 27 -13.05 -2.80 6.10
C HIS A 27 -11.81 -2.51 5.26
N VAL A 28 -11.87 -2.64 3.94
CA VAL A 28 -10.71 -2.29 3.07
C VAL A 28 -10.67 -0.77 2.91
N PRO A 29 -9.62 -0.08 3.40
CA PRO A 29 -9.55 1.37 3.36
C PRO A 29 -9.30 1.89 1.93
N ARG A 30 -9.95 3.01 1.56
CA ARG A 30 -9.93 3.56 0.19
C ARG A 30 -9.30 4.94 0.14
N SER A 31 -9.81 5.87 0.95
CA SER A 31 -9.31 7.23 1.00
C SER A 31 -7.93 7.30 1.68
N PRO A 32 -7.09 8.30 1.37
CA PRO A 32 -5.82 8.49 2.07
C PRO A 32 -5.98 8.57 3.59
N LYS A 33 -7.10 9.12 4.07
CA LYS A 33 -7.43 9.16 5.50
C LYS A 33 -7.62 7.77 6.10
N GLU A 34 -8.49 6.95 5.54
CA GLU A 34 -8.75 5.59 6.04
C GLU A 34 -7.50 4.71 5.96
N ILE A 35 -6.70 4.88 4.89
CA ILE A 35 -5.45 4.14 4.69
C ILE A 35 -4.43 4.57 5.76
N ALA A 36 -4.31 5.87 6.05
CA ALA A 36 -3.46 6.37 7.12
C ALA A 36 -3.88 5.82 8.48
N GLU A 37 -5.17 5.90 8.81
CA GLU A 37 -5.73 5.38 10.07
C GLU A 37 -5.41 3.89 10.23
N SER A 38 -5.63 3.09 9.18
CA SER A 38 -5.29 1.65 9.19
C SER A 38 -3.80 1.38 9.34
N ALA A 39 -2.94 2.19 8.73
CA ALA A 39 -1.49 2.09 8.86
C ALA A 39 -1.01 2.42 10.27
N ILE A 40 -1.58 3.45 10.88
CA ILE A 40 -1.29 3.87 12.25
C ILE A 40 -1.74 2.80 13.25
N ASP A 41 -2.94 2.25 13.06
CA ASP A 41 -3.45 1.17 13.91
C ASP A 41 -2.59 -0.09 13.81
N ALA A 42 -2.15 -0.44 12.59
CA ALA A 42 -1.23 -1.55 12.39
C ALA A 42 0.13 -1.33 13.08
N ALA A 43 0.68 -0.11 13.01
CA ALA A 43 1.91 0.25 13.70
C ALA A 43 1.76 0.15 15.22
N LYS A 44 0.67 0.70 15.78
CA LYS A 44 0.35 0.60 17.22
C LYS A 44 0.15 -0.85 17.68
N ALA A 45 -0.30 -1.73 16.79
CA ALA A 45 -0.42 -3.17 17.05
C ALA A 45 0.92 -3.94 16.94
N GLY A 46 2.01 -3.28 16.52
CA GLY A 46 3.36 -3.86 16.46
C GLY A 46 3.93 -4.08 15.06
N ALA A 47 3.29 -3.57 14.00
CA ALA A 47 3.90 -3.58 12.68
C ALA A 47 5.12 -2.64 12.66
N ALA A 48 6.27 -3.17 12.25
CA ALA A 48 7.48 -2.36 12.07
C ALA A 48 7.45 -1.57 10.74
N VAL A 49 6.69 -2.09 9.77
CA VAL A 49 6.57 -1.52 8.42
C VAL A 49 5.12 -1.55 8.00
N VAL A 50 4.67 -0.51 7.30
CA VAL A 50 3.39 -0.49 6.58
C VAL A 50 3.66 -0.39 5.08
N HIS A 51 3.07 -1.29 4.31
CA HIS A 51 3.13 -1.27 2.85
C HIS A 51 1.86 -0.63 2.30
N CYS A 52 2.04 0.48 1.60
CA CYS A 52 0.97 1.39 1.23
C CYS A 52 0.78 1.48 -0.29
N HIS A 53 -0.47 1.37 -0.69
CA HIS A 53 -1.00 1.76 -2.00
C HIS A 53 -1.99 2.91 -1.77
N VAL A 54 -2.30 3.66 -2.82
CA VAL A 54 -3.43 4.60 -2.82
C VAL A 54 -4.50 4.15 -3.81
N ARG A 55 -5.74 4.57 -3.56
CA ARG A 55 -6.91 4.28 -4.37
C ARG A 55 -7.65 5.57 -4.67
N GLU A 56 -8.42 5.57 -5.74
CA GLU A 56 -9.39 6.64 -5.99
C GLU A 56 -10.45 6.60 -4.86
N PRO A 57 -10.66 7.68 -4.10
CA PRO A 57 -11.52 7.65 -2.91
C PRO A 57 -12.97 7.24 -3.23
N ASP A 58 -13.50 7.71 -4.35
CA ASP A 58 -14.91 7.50 -4.71
C ASP A 58 -15.19 6.08 -5.23
N THR A 59 -14.26 5.53 -6.03
CA THR A 59 -14.48 4.26 -6.74
C THR A 59 -13.74 3.08 -6.11
N GLY A 60 -12.73 3.34 -5.27
CA GLY A 60 -11.83 2.33 -4.74
C GLY A 60 -10.87 1.72 -5.77
N ALA A 61 -10.91 2.20 -7.03
CA ALA A 61 -9.99 1.78 -8.07
C ALA A 61 -8.54 2.08 -7.66
N SER A 62 -7.60 1.26 -8.11
CA SER A 62 -6.19 1.47 -7.79
C SER A 62 -5.68 2.76 -8.44
N SER A 63 -4.88 3.54 -7.70
CA SER A 63 -4.38 4.84 -8.17
C SER A 63 -2.86 4.95 -8.05
N ARG A 64 -2.28 5.83 -8.89
CA ARG A 64 -0.85 6.17 -8.91
C ARG A 64 -0.60 7.66 -8.70
N ARG A 65 -1.65 8.41 -8.33
CA ARG A 65 -1.64 9.87 -8.20
C ARG A 65 -0.70 10.30 -7.06
N PRO A 66 0.41 11.02 -7.34
CA PRO A 66 1.36 11.44 -6.31
C PRO A 66 0.73 12.27 -5.19
N GLU A 67 -0.30 13.04 -5.49
CA GLU A 67 -1.04 13.84 -4.51
C GLU A 67 -1.75 13.00 -3.44
N LEU A 68 -2.26 11.81 -3.79
CA LEU A 68 -2.87 10.90 -2.83
C LEU A 68 -1.81 10.26 -1.92
N TYR A 69 -0.63 9.93 -2.47
CA TYR A 69 0.49 9.44 -1.67
C TYR A 69 1.02 10.52 -0.73
N ARG A 70 1.08 11.77 -1.17
CA ARG A 70 1.47 12.91 -0.33
C ARG A 70 0.51 13.08 0.83
N GLU A 71 -0.79 13.12 0.55
CA GLU A 71 -1.81 13.24 1.60
C GLU A 71 -1.71 12.07 2.61
N LEU A 72 -1.55 10.84 2.13
CA LEU A 72 -1.34 9.67 3.00
C LEU A 72 -0.11 9.84 3.88
N MET A 73 1.03 10.26 3.31
CA MET A 73 2.28 10.43 4.07
C MET A 73 2.17 11.53 5.13
N ASP A 74 1.57 12.66 4.78
CA ASP A 74 1.40 13.80 5.69
C ASP A 74 0.55 13.37 6.89
N ARG A 75 -0.55 12.66 6.66
CA ARG A 75 -1.40 12.13 7.74
C ARG A 75 -0.70 11.13 8.67
N ILE A 76 0.15 10.25 8.13
CA ILE A 76 0.94 9.31 8.95
C ILE A 76 1.99 10.07 9.78
N ARG A 77 2.64 11.08 9.19
CA ARG A 77 3.64 11.90 9.91
C ARG A 77 3.02 12.73 11.03
N ASP A 78 1.80 13.20 10.84
CA ASP A 78 1.07 13.99 11.84
C ASP A 78 0.58 13.16 13.05
N SER A 79 0.70 11.82 13.02
CA SER A 79 0.11 10.95 14.05
C SER A 79 1.05 10.56 15.21
N ASP A 80 2.23 11.17 15.30
CA ASP A 80 3.30 10.84 16.28
C ASP A 80 3.66 9.34 16.35
N THR A 81 3.34 8.56 15.31
CA THR A 81 3.55 7.10 15.28
C THR A 81 4.79 6.78 14.45
N ASP A 82 5.82 6.24 15.09
CA ASP A 82 7.05 5.84 14.42
C ASP A 82 6.86 4.50 13.69
N VAL A 83 6.80 4.55 12.36
CA VAL A 83 6.66 3.38 11.49
C VAL A 83 7.38 3.60 10.16
N VAL A 84 8.01 2.54 9.65
CA VAL A 84 8.59 2.59 8.29
C VAL A 84 7.45 2.53 7.27
N VAL A 85 7.34 3.57 6.44
CA VAL A 85 6.39 3.62 5.34
C VAL A 85 7.05 3.12 4.06
N ASN A 86 6.54 2.02 3.51
CA ASN A 86 6.95 1.45 2.24
C ASN A 86 5.89 1.75 1.18
N PHE A 87 6.19 2.63 0.23
CA PHE A 87 5.30 2.89 -0.90
C PHE A 87 5.56 1.93 -2.05
N THR A 88 4.48 1.39 -2.59
CA THR A 88 4.52 0.52 -3.75
C THR A 88 5.05 1.23 -5.00
N THR A 89 5.81 0.47 -5.80
CA THR A 89 6.11 0.80 -7.19
C THR A 89 5.65 -0.29 -8.16
N GLY A 90 4.92 -1.31 -7.65
CA GLY A 90 4.48 -2.45 -8.48
C GLY A 90 3.45 -2.07 -9.54
N MET A 91 2.72 -0.98 -9.31
CA MET A 91 1.81 -0.40 -10.28
C MET A 91 2.61 0.49 -11.24
N GLY A 92 2.90 -0.02 -12.44
CA GLY A 92 3.68 0.69 -13.47
C GLY A 92 4.80 -0.15 -14.08
N GLY A 93 5.06 -1.35 -13.56
CA GLY A 93 5.94 -2.36 -14.19
C GLY A 93 5.26 -3.14 -15.32
N ASP A 94 4.24 -2.56 -15.95
CA ASP A 94 3.48 -3.21 -17.01
C ASP A 94 4.36 -3.28 -18.27
N LEU A 95 4.65 -4.49 -18.77
CA LEU A 95 5.35 -4.66 -20.04
C LEU A 95 4.32 -4.46 -21.17
N ILE A 96 4.37 -3.30 -21.83
CA ILE A 96 3.46 -2.99 -22.93
C ILE A 96 4.02 -3.61 -24.19
N PHE A 97 3.57 -4.80 -24.54
CA PHE A 97 4.07 -5.52 -25.73
C PHE A 97 3.63 -4.91 -27.06
N GLY A 98 3.15 -3.68 -27.14
CA GLY A 98 2.60 -3.11 -28.38
C GLY A 98 1.23 -3.68 -28.75
N ASP A 99 0.72 -3.26 -29.92
CA ASP A 99 -0.52 -3.77 -30.52
C ASP A 99 -0.28 -5.16 -31.11
N PRO A 100 -1.30 -6.05 -31.23
CA PRO A 100 -1.13 -7.37 -31.85
C PRO A 100 -0.41 -7.34 -33.21
N GLU A 101 -0.59 -6.25 -33.97
CA GLU A 101 -0.04 -6.11 -35.32
C GLU A 101 1.35 -5.48 -35.34
N ASN A 102 1.78 -4.89 -34.23
CA ASN A 102 3.13 -4.38 -34.02
C ASN A 102 3.56 -4.63 -32.58
N PRO A 103 3.82 -5.89 -32.19
CA PRO A 103 4.30 -6.14 -30.87
C PRO A 103 5.73 -5.58 -30.70
N LEU A 104 6.06 -5.05 -29.51
CA LEU A 104 7.44 -4.73 -29.14
C LEU A 104 8.32 -5.98 -29.35
N PRO A 105 9.60 -5.82 -29.73
CA PRO A 105 10.57 -6.89 -29.65
C PRO A 105 10.75 -7.40 -28.21
#